data_AF-A0A962ZJ14-F1
#
_entry.id   AF-A0A962ZJ14-F1
#
_cell.length_a   1.000
_cell.length_b   1.000
_cell.length_c   1.000
_cell.angle_alpha   90.00
_cell.angle_beta   90.00
_cell.angle_gamma   90.00
#
_symmetry.space_group_name_H-M   'P 1'
#
loop_
_entity.id
_entity.type
_entity.pdbx_description
1 polymer ?
#
loop_
_entity_poly.entity_id
_entity_poly.type
_entity_poly.pdbx_seq_one_letter_code
_entity_poly.pdbx_strand_id
1 'polypeptide(L)'
;MSVSTSQRSEVSGSALQRLDRLTLRVTDDASLESLTQLAELRNAAFDELEATSGRPWPPRVEEHFTRASGLPEICLSQFNSSTLAAGIYHHGALTVRRFIDAATAHRLRTGIDRTFTARARTLRGAHSPDDARWWTPFIGRYSPGKLAETRAYNKLMKAVSLVDSPQMLHTVLAAYKASGLQALLSEHFGERPVLAANKATLRIVPPDTPTAWHQDGSFMGAGAIKAVNVWLAL
;
A
#
# COMPACT_ATOMS: atom_id res chain seq x y z
N MET A 1 29.69 24.80 -12.40
CA MET A 1 29.05 23.49 -12.64
C MET A 1 27.62 23.74 -13.13
N SER A 2 27.41 23.70 -14.45
CA SER A 2 26.10 23.94 -15.06
C SER A 2 25.22 22.69 -14.94
N VAL A 3 24.19 22.77 -14.12
CA VAL A 3 23.09 21.79 -14.09
C VAL A 3 22.37 21.88 -15.44
N SER A 4 22.34 20.76 -16.17
CA SER A 4 21.68 20.62 -17.48
C SER A 4 20.23 21.11 -17.44
N THR A 5 19.79 21.79 -18.50
CA THR A 5 18.43 22.32 -18.66
C THR A 5 17.35 21.22 -18.52
N SER A 6 17.67 19.94 -18.75
CA SER A 6 16.73 18.83 -18.53
C SER A 6 16.46 18.57 -17.05
N GLN A 7 17.48 18.68 -16.19
CA GLN A 7 17.36 18.48 -14.73
C GLN A 7 16.56 19.60 -14.06
N ARG A 8 16.58 20.83 -14.59
CA ARG A 8 15.77 21.94 -14.05
C ARG A 8 14.25 21.73 -14.25
N SER A 9 13.84 20.99 -15.28
CA SER A 9 12.41 20.73 -15.54
C SER A 9 11.80 19.62 -14.66
N GLU A 10 12.64 18.75 -14.09
CA GLU A 10 12.20 17.65 -13.22
C GLU A 10 11.91 18.10 -11.78
N VAL A 11 12.50 19.22 -11.35
CA VAL A 11 12.33 19.76 -10.00
C VAL A 11 11.12 20.72 -9.90
N SER A 12 10.70 21.34 -11.00
CA SER A 12 9.55 22.25 -11.01
C SER A 12 8.21 21.50 -11.01
N GLY A 13 7.24 22.02 -10.25
CA GLY A 13 5.87 21.48 -10.17
C GLY A 13 5.50 20.98 -8.77
N SER A 14 4.20 20.76 -8.55
CA SER A 14 3.69 20.26 -7.28
C SER A 14 4.21 18.84 -6.99
N ALA A 15 4.20 18.41 -5.72
CA ALA A 15 4.59 17.06 -5.33
C ALA A 15 3.75 16.00 -6.06
N LEU A 16 2.45 16.26 -6.26
CA LEU A 16 1.55 15.41 -7.03
C LEU A 16 1.97 15.28 -8.49
N GLN A 17 2.28 16.40 -9.17
CA GLN A 17 2.75 16.39 -10.56
C GLN A 17 4.10 15.65 -10.70
N ARG A 18 4.99 15.81 -9.73
CA ARG A 18 6.28 15.10 -9.69
C ARG A 18 6.08 13.61 -9.44
N LEU A 19 5.18 13.24 -8.54
CA LEU A 19 4.80 11.86 -8.28
C LEU A 19 4.26 11.18 -9.54
N ASP A 20 3.34 11.83 -10.25
CA ASP A 20 2.72 11.25 -11.44
C ASP A 20 3.77 11.01 -12.54
N ARG A 21 4.69 11.97 -12.77
CA ARG A 21 5.81 11.79 -13.70
C ARG A 21 6.75 10.65 -13.31
N LEU A 22 7.13 10.57 -12.02
CA LEU A 22 8.04 9.53 -11.53
C LEU A 22 7.39 8.14 -11.63
N THR A 23 6.10 8.03 -11.31
CA THR A 23 5.32 6.78 -11.37
C THR A 23 5.24 6.20 -12.78
N LEU A 24 5.32 7.04 -13.82
CA LEU A 24 5.33 6.59 -15.22
C LEU A 24 6.69 6.02 -15.67
N ARG A 25 7.78 6.35 -14.98
CA ARG A 25 9.16 6.02 -15.41
C ARG A 25 9.86 5.02 -14.51
N VAL A 26 9.47 4.92 -13.24
CA VAL A 26 10.06 3.96 -12.30
C VAL A 26 9.75 2.53 -12.76
N THR A 27 10.81 1.76 -12.93
CA THR A 27 10.80 0.33 -13.28
C THR A 27 11.37 -0.51 -12.13
N ASP A 28 11.31 -1.83 -12.26
CA ASP A 28 11.87 -2.75 -11.27
C ASP A 28 13.38 -2.54 -11.02
N ASP A 29 14.11 -2.07 -12.03
CA ASP A 29 15.55 -1.76 -12.00
C ASP A 29 15.86 -0.31 -11.57
N ALA A 30 14.87 0.43 -11.09
CA ALA A 30 15.06 1.81 -10.65
C ALA A 30 16.17 1.94 -9.58
N SER A 31 16.87 3.08 -9.59
CA SER A 31 17.89 3.37 -8.59
C SER A 31 17.27 3.49 -7.19
N LEU A 32 18.08 3.27 -6.16
CA LEU A 32 17.65 3.50 -4.77
C LEU A 32 17.14 4.93 -4.55
N GLU A 33 17.76 5.90 -5.21
CA GLU A 33 17.35 7.29 -5.18
C GLU A 33 15.92 7.47 -5.71
N SER A 34 15.61 6.91 -6.89
CA SER A 34 14.27 7.01 -7.47
C SER A 34 13.20 6.30 -6.62
N LEU A 35 13.54 5.16 -6.01
CA LEU A 35 12.61 4.45 -5.12
C LEU A 35 12.36 5.20 -3.81
N THR A 36 13.40 5.81 -3.24
CA THR A 36 13.27 6.66 -2.05
C THR A 36 12.43 7.90 -2.37
N GLN A 37 12.73 8.55 -3.50
CA GLN A 37 11.97 9.71 -3.97
C GLN A 37 10.49 9.38 -4.23
N LEU A 38 10.18 8.17 -4.70
CA LEU A 38 8.81 7.70 -4.85
C LEU A 38 8.07 7.67 -3.49
N ALA A 39 8.69 7.15 -2.44
CA ALA A 39 8.10 7.12 -1.10
C ALA A 39 7.86 8.53 -0.55
N GLU A 40 8.86 9.41 -0.69
CA GLU A 40 8.81 10.80 -0.23
C GLU A 40 7.75 11.62 -0.96
N LEU A 41 7.70 11.54 -2.29
CA LEU A 41 6.72 12.26 -3.09
C LEU A 41 5.31 11.77 -2.81
N ARG A 42 5.09 10.47 -2.58
CA ARG A 42 3.78 9.97 -2.16
C ARG A 42 3.32 10.53 -0.82
N ASN A 43 4.24 10.66 0.14
CA ASN A 43 3.93 11.25 1.43
C ASN A 43 3.65 12.76 1.31
N ALA A 44 4.45 13.48 0.52
CA ALA A 44 4.28 14.92 0.32
C ALA A 44 3.04 15.27 -0.52
N ALA A 45 2.73 14.49 -1.56
CA ALA A 45 1.59 14.73 -2.43
C ALA A 45 0.24 14.56 -1.73
N PHE A 46 0.19 13.91 -0.57
CA PHE A 46 -1.03 13.78 0.22
C PHE A 46 -1.61 15.13 0.63
N ASP A 47 -0.75 16.09 1.01
CA ASP A 47 -1.17 17.43 1.44
C ASP A 47 -1.74 18.27 0.27
N GLU A 48 -1.50 17.84 -0.98
CA GLU A 48 -2.02 18.48 -2.19
C GLU A 48 -3.30 17.82 -2.71
N LEU A 49 -3.77 16.75 -2.07
CA LEU A 49 -5.00 16.08 -2.47
C LEU A 49 -6.20 16.80 -1.86
N GLU A 50 -7.03 17.36 -2.74
CA GLU A 50 -8.34 17.86 -2.36
C GLU A 50 -9.31 16.70 -2.19
N ALA A 51 -10.01 16.66 -1.06
CA ALA A 51 -11.09 15.70 -0.83
C ALA A 51 -12.20 15.96 -1.85
N THR A 52 -12.60 14.92 -2.59
CA THR A 52 -13.63 15.10 -3.61
C THR A 52 -15.00 15.09 -2.92
N SER A 53 -15.58 16.27 -2.72
CA SER A 53 -16.95 16.39 -2.21
C SER A 53 -17.94 16.23 -3.37
N GLY A 54 -18.82 15.22 -3.31
CA GLY A 54 -19.86 15.12 -4.34
C GLY A 54 -20.59 13.78 -4.43
N ARG A 55 -19.94 12.66 -4.07
CA ARG A 55 -20.66 11.37 -3.99
C ARG A 55 -21.23 11.15 -2.60
N PRO A 56 -22.54 10.88 -2.47
CA PRO A 56 -23.13 10.41 -1.22
C PRO A 56 -22.36 9.20 -0.70
N TRP A 57 -22.03 9.21 0.59
CA TRP A 57 -21.32 8.13 1.26
C TRP A 57 -22.05 7.77 2.57
N PRO A 58 -22.34 6.48 2.84
CA PRO A 58 -21.99 5.30 2.04
C PRO A 58 -22.78 5.24 0.72
N PRO A 59 -22.25 4.56 -0.31
CA PRO A 59 -22.97 4.38 -1.57
C PRO A 59 -24.20 3.51 -1.34
N ARG A 60 -25.24 3.66 -2.17
CA ARG A 60 -26.30 2.65 -2.27
C ARG A 60 -25.74 1.45 -3.03
N VAL A 61 -25.78 0.27 -2.42
CA VAL A 61 -25.13 -0.94 -2.94
C VAL A 61 -26.17 -2.01 -3.22
N GLU A 62 -26.23 -2.46 -4.46
CA GLU A 62 -27.02 -3.64 -4.84
C GLU A 62 -26.37 -4.90 -4.28
N GLU A 63 -27.19 -5.83 -3.78
CA GLU A 63 -26.70 -7.10 -3.27
C GLU A 63 -26.48 -8.08 -4.44
N HIS A 64 -25.26 -8.60 -4.56
CA HIS A 64 -24.82 -9.44 -5.68
C HIS A 64 -24.53 -10.91 -5.28
N PHE A 65 -24.50 -11.22 -3.99
CA PHE A 65 -24.06 -12.50 -3.42
C PHE A 65 -25.13 -13.17 -2.56
N THR A 66 -26.42 -13.02 -2.92
CA THR A 66 -27.58 -13.58 -2.18
C THR A 66 -27.54 -15.08 -1.94
N ARG A 67 -26.72 -15.82 -2.70
CA ARG A 67 -26.55 -17.28 -2.61
C ARG A 67 -25.21 -17.70 -2.01
N ALA A 68 -24.37 -16.77 -1.56
CA ALA A 68 -23.10 -17.11 -0.95
C ALA A 68 -23.30 -17.77 0.41
N SER A 69 -22.64 -18.92 0.62
CA SER A 69 -22.54 -19.55 1.94
C SER A 69 -21.21 -19.14 2.56
N GLY A 70 -21.23 -18.11 3.41
CA GLY A 70 -20.03 -17.53 4.03
C GLY A 70 -19.52 -16.31 3.27
N LEU A 71 -18.19 -16.08 3.32
CA LEU A 71 -17.59 -14.93 2.64
C LEU A 71 -17.72 -15.07 1.11
N PRO A 72 -18.24 -14.04 0.41
CA PRO A 72 -18.28 -14.04 -1.04
C PRO A 72 -16.90 -14.23 -1.66
N GLU A 73 -16.86 -15.04 -2.72
CA GLU A 73 -15.65 -15.37 -3.45
C GLU A 73 -15.88 -15.20 -4.96
N ILE A 74 -14.96 -14.49 -5.62
CA ILE A 74 -15.00 -14.23 -7.06
C ILE A 74 -13.63 -14.40 -7.72
N CYS A 75 -13.60 -14.52 -9.04
CA CYS A 75 -12.35 -14.40 -9.82
C CYS A 75 -12.02 -12.93 -10.13
N LEU A 76 -10.75 -12.65 -10.45
CA LEU A 76 -10.30 -11.31 -10.84
C LEU A 76 -11.13 -10.70 -12.00
N SER A 77 -11.59 -11.51 -12.96
CA SER A 77 -12.42 -11.04 -14.09
C SER A 77 -13.79 -10.52 -13.69
N GLN A 78 -14.27 -10.85 -12.49
CA GLN A 78 -15.53 -10.36 -11.93
C GLN A 78 -15.31 -9.18 -10.99
N PHE A 79 -14.06 -8.84 -10.68
CA PHE A 79 -13.73 -7.83 -9.68
C PHE A 79 -13.88 -6.42 -10.24
N ASN A 80 -14.84 -5.68 -9.70
CA ASN A 80 -15.16 -4.31 -10.07
C ASN A 80 -15.68 -3.52 -8.85
N SER A 81 -15.95 -2.23 -9.03
CA SER A 81 -16.41 -1.34 -7.96
C SER A 81 -17.71 -1.81 -7.28
N SER A 82 -18.65 -2.38 -8.04
CA SER A 82 -19.95 -2.82 -7.54
C SER A 82 -19.84 -4.13 -6.75
N THR A 83 -19.08 -5.11 -7.23
CA THR A 83 -18.80 -6.36 -6.50
C THR A 83 -17.97 -6.12 -5.26
N LEU A 84 -16.98 -5.20 -5.29
CA LEU A 84 -16.26 -4.74 -4.11
C LEU A 84 -17.22 -4.16 -3.07
N ALA A 85 -18.08 -3.22 -3.50
CA ALA A 85 -19.04 -2.58 -2.61
C ALA A 85 -20.00 -3.62 -2.01
N ALA A 86 -20.56 -4.53 -2.81
CA ALA A 86 -21.48 -5.55 -2.32
C ALA A 86 -20.82 -6.48 -1.29
N GLY A 87 -19.59 -6.93 -1.55
CA GLY A 87 -18.87 -7.79 -0.62
C GLY A 87 -18.59 -7.09 0.71
N ILE A 88 -18.18 -5.82 0.69
CA ILE A 88 -17.91 -5.07 1.93
C ILE A 88 -19.20 -4.74 2.69
N TYR A 89 -20.19 -4.14 2.03
CA TYR A 89 -21.35 -3.58 2.73
C TYR A 89 -22.37 -4.62 3.17
N HIS A 90 -22.50 -5.74 2.44
CA HIS A 90 -23.46 -6.79 2.79
C HIS A 90 -22.82 -7.98 3.50
N HIS A 91 -21.52 -8.22 3.31
CA HIS A 91 -20.83 -9.42 3.84
C HIS A 91 -19.58 -9.12 4.68
N GLY A 92 -19.19 -7.84 4.81
CA GLY A 92 -18.01 -7.41 5.57
C GLY A 92 -16.66 -7.64 4.88
N ALA A 93 -16.59 -8.52 3.86
CA ALA A 93 -15.39 -8.79 3.10
C ALA A 93 -15.69 -9.48 1.75
N LEU A 94 -14.69 -9.48 0.86
CA LEU A 94 -14.72 -10.16 -0.45
C LEU A 94 -13.40 -10.89 -0.69
N THR A 95 -13.47 -12.15 -1.10
CA THR A 95 -12.30 -12.93 -1.55
C THR A 95 -12.17 -12.84 -3.06
N VAL A 96 -11.03 -12.37 -3.56
CA VAL A 96 -10.71 -12.35 -5.00
C VAL A 96 -9.63 -13.38 -5.30
N ARG A 97 -9.99 -14.46 -5.99
CA ARG A 97 -9.07 -15.52 -6.38
C ARG A 97 -8.20 -15.09 -7.56
N ARG A 98 -6.94 -15.53 -7.52
CA ARG A 98 -5.92 -15.27 -8.57
C ARG A 98 -5.78 -13.78 -8.87
N PHE A 99 -5.80 -12.96 -7.82
CA PHE A 99 -5.67 -11.51 -7.91
C PHE A 99 -4.31 -11.06 -8.48
N ILE A 100 -3.26 -11.82 -8.21
CA ILE A 100 -1.94 -11.71 -8.83
C ILE A 100 -1.52 -13.06 -9.40
N ASP A 101 -0.61 -13.04 -10.39
CA ASP A 101 -0.02 -14.25 -10.94
C ASP A 101 1.04 -14.87 -10.01
N ALA A 102 1.40 -16.12 -10.29
CA ALA A 102 2.36 -16.88 -9.48
C ALA A 102 3.76 -16.23 -9.46
N ALA A 103 4.17 -15.60 -10.56
CA ALA A 103 5.46 -14.93 -10.66
C ALA A 103 5.52 -13.69 -9.74
N THR A 104 4.44 -12.90 -9.70
CA THR A 104 4.28 -11.75 -8.82
C THR A 104 4.22 -12.18 -7.37
N ALA A 105 3.49 -13.25 -7.05
CA ALA A 105 3.45 -13.81 -5.70
C ALA A 105 4.85 -14.24 -5.23
N HIS A 106 5.60 -14.94 -6.09
CA HIS A 106 6.98 -15.34 -5.78
C HIS A 106 7.92 -14.14 -5.59
N ARG A 107 7.81 -13.10 -6.43
CA ARG A 107 8.59 -11.86 -6.27
C ARG A 107 8.27 -11.16 -4.96
N LEU A 108 7.00 -11.02 -4.60
CA LEU A 108 6.57 -10.41 -3.35
C LEU A 108 7.08 -11.19 -2.14
N ARG A 109 6.94 -12.52 -2.13
CA ARG A 109 7.46 -13.39 -1.06
C ARG A 109 8.96 -13.24 -0.89
N THR A 110 9.72 -13.34 -1.98
CA THR A 110 11.19 -13.18 -1.97
C THR A 110 11.60 -11.79 -1.48
N GLY A 111 10.87 -10.76 -1.89
CA GLY A 111 11.13 -9.39 -1.47
C GLY A 111 10.84 -9.17 0.03
N ILE A 112 9.80 -9.79 0.57
CA ILE A 112 9.52 -9.82 2.02
C ILE A 112 10.71 -10.42 2.76
N ASP A 113 11.18 -11.61 2.37
CA ASP A 113 12.32 -12.28 3.01
C ASP A 113 13.59 -11.40 2.98
N ARG A 114 13.84 -10.72 1.85
CA ARG A 114 14.96 -9.77 1.71
C ARG A 114 14.80 -8.56 2.63
N THR A 115 13.60 -7.98 2.75
CA THR A 115 13.33 -6.87 3.68
C THR A 115 13.59 -7.27 5.13
N PHE A 116 13.13 -8.45 5.56
CA PHE A 116 13.40 -8.93 6.92
C PHE A 116 14.90 -9.17 7.16
N THR A 117 15.59 -9.75 6.18
CA THR A 117 17.04 -9.99 6.23
C THR A 117 17.83 -8.69 6.33
N ALA A 118 17.53 -7.72 5.45
CA ALA A 118 18.16 -6.40 5.42
C ALA A 118 17.96 -5.66 6.75
N ARG A 119 16.72 -5.61 7.25
CA ARG A 119 16.42 -5.04 8.57
C ARG A 119 17.25 -5.67 9.67
N ALA A 120 17.31 -7.01 9.71
CA ALA A 120 18.05 -7.73 10.74
C ALA A 120 19.56 -7.44 10.68
N ARG A 121 20.14 -7.31 9.48
CA ARG A 121 21.54 -6.92 9.28
C ARG A 121 21.81 -5.49 9.72
N THR A 122 20.97 -4.54 9.33
CA THR A 122 21.11 -3.13 9.72
C THR A 122 21.03 -2.94 11.22
N LEU A 123 20.09 -3.59 11.90
CA LEU A 123 19.96 -3.53 13.36
C LEU A 123 21.16 -4.14 14.11
N ARG A 124 21.94 -5.01 13.48
CA ARG A 124 23.20 -5.57 14.03
C ARG A 124 24.45 -4.78 13.62
N GLY A 125 24.29 -3.68 12.88
CA GLY A 125 25.43 -2.91 12.34
C GLY A 125 26.17 -3.63 11.20
N ALA A 126 25.59 -4.67 10.60
CA ALA A 126 26.21 -5.49 9.56
C ALA A 126 25.54 -5.31 8.19
N HIS A 127 25.09 -4.09 7.87
CA HIS A 127 24.42 -3.80 6.61
C HIS A 127 25.41 -3.59 5.47
N SER A 128 25.01 -4.03 4.28
CA SER A 128 25.64 -3.70 3.01
C SER A 128 24.93 -2.51 2.35
N PRO A 129 25.56 -1.83 1.36
CA PRO A 129 24.87 -0.81 0.56
C PRO A 129 23.58 -1.31 -0.10
N ASP A 130 23.53 -2.58 -0.51
CA ASP A 130 22.36 -3.19 -1.14
C ASP A 130 21.19 -3.36 -0.17
N ASP A 131 21.45 -3.50 1.13
CA ASP A 131 20.39 -3.65 2.14
C ASP A 131 19.51 -2.39 2.23
N ALA A 132 20.03 -1.21 1.88
CA ALA A 132 19.28 0.05 1.92
C ALA A 132 18.05 0.05 0.99
N ARG A 133 18.13 -0.66 -0.15
CA ARG A 133 16.99 -0.87 -1.07
C ARG A 133 15.86 -1.67 -0.44
N TRP A 134 16.20 -2.58 0.44
CA TRP A 134 15.26 -3.52 1.06
C TRP A 134 14.79 -3.04 2.43
N TRP A 135 15.60 -2.25 3.13
CA TRP A 135 15.24 -1.62 4.39
C TRP A 135 15.99 -0.30 4.62
N THR A 136 15.25 0.81 4.58
CA THR A 136 15.69 2.14 5.01
C THR A 136 14.54 2.76 5.82
N PRO A 137 14.71 3.07 7.12
CA PRO A 137 13.65 3.67 7.92
C PRO A 137 13.14 4.95 7.29
N PHE A 138 11.87 4.96 6.88
CA PHE A 138 11.26 6.15 6.32
C PHE A 138 11.05 7.19 7.41
N ILE A 139 11.61 8.40 7.25
CA ILE A 139 11.47 9.46 8.25
C ILE A 139 10.21 10.29 8.00
N GLY A 140 9.81 10.49 6.74
CA GLY A 140 8.56 11.13 6.34
C GLY A 140 8.30 12.50 6.99
N ARG A 141 7.09 13.03 6.77
CA ARG A 141 6.58 14.23 7.45
C ARG A 141 5.73 13.92 8.68
N TYR A 142 5.51 12.64 8.99
CA TYR A 142 4.81 12.24 10.21
C TYR A 142 5.59 12.68 11.44
N SER A 143 4.89 12.94 12.56
CA SER A 143 5.57 13.11 13.84
C SER A 143 6.45 11.88 14.11
N PRO A 144 7.75 12.05 14.44
CA PRO A 144 8.67 10.92 14.62
C PRO A 144 8.14 9.82 15.56
N GLY A 145 7.30 10.20 16.54
CA GLY A 145 6.66 9.27 17.48
C GLY A 145 5.73 8.24 16.83
N LYS A 146 4.91 8.61 15.83
CA LYS A 146 3.87 7.70 15.32
C LYS A 146 4.44 6.54 14.50
N LEU A 147 5.46 6.79 13.70
CA LEU A 147 6.15 5.73 12.95
C LEU A 147 7.00 4.87 13.88
N ALA A 148 7.58 5.44 14.95
CA ALA A 148 8.28 4.66 15.97
C ALA A 148 7.34 3.69 16.71
N GLU A 149 6.17 4.16 17.17
CA GLU A 149 5.11 3.33 17.74
C GLU A 149 4.70 2.20 16.77
N THR A 150 4.46 2.55 15.51
CA THR A 150 4.07 1.60 14.47
C THR A 150 5.13 0.52 14.28
N ARG A 151 6.42 0.90 14.24
CA ARG A 151 7.54 -0.06 14.13
C ARG A 151 7.67 -0.95 15.36
N ALA A 152 7.43 -0.42 16.56
CA ALA A 152 7.44 -1.20 17.79
C ALA A 152 6.31 -2.27 17.76
N TYR A 153 5.10 -1.86 17.39
CA TYR A 153 3.97 -2.77 17.20
C TYR A 153 4.24 -3.81 16.12
N ASN A 154 4.72 -3.38 14.95
CA ASN A 154 5.07 -4.28 13.84
C ASN A 154 6.13 -5.31 14.25
N LYS A 155 7.12 -4.93 15.06
CA LYS A 155 8.11 -5.87 15.59
C LYS A 155 7.46 -6.99 16.42
N LEU A 156 6.48 -6.65 17.26
CA LEU A 156 5.73 -7.64 18.05
C LEU A 156 4.95 -8.59 17.14
N MET A 157 4.33 -8.05 16.08
CA MET A 157 3.50 -8.80 15.13
C MET A 157 4.29 -9.45 13.98
N LYS A 158 5.62 -9.60 14.10
CA LYS A 158 6.50 -10.14 13.04
C LYS A 158 6.26 -9.49 11.67
N ALA A 159 6.13 -8.16 11.71
CA ALA A 159 5.84 -7.31 10.57
C ALA A 159 6.93 -6.21 10.39
N VAL A 160 6.98 -5.65 9.19
CA VAL A 160 7.75 -4.45 8.84
C VAL A 160 6.82 -3.47 8.13
N SER A 161 6.96 -2.17 8.38
CA SER A 161 6.20 -1.15 7.64
C SER A 161 6.61 -1.18 6.16
N LEU A 162 5.64 -1.22 5.25
CA LEU A 162 5.93 -1.29 3.80
C LEU A 162 6.80 -0.11 3.35
N VAL A 163 6.54 1.08 3.89
CA VAL A 163 7.26 2.31 3.55
C VAL A 163 8.74 2.27 3.94
N ASP A 164 9.14 1.39 4.88
CA ASP A 164 10.55 1.21 5.25
C ASP A 164 11.33 0.39 4.22
N SER A 165 10.68 -0.10 3.16
CA SER A 165 11.33 -0.81 2.05
C SER A 165 11.02 -0.11 0.73
N PRO A 166 11.93 0.75 0.22
CA PRO A 166 11.73 1.45 -1.04
C PRO A 166 11.39 0.49 -2.21
N GLN A 167 12.08 -0.64 -2.31
CA GLN A 167 11.81 -1.65 -3.34
C GLN A 167 10.43 -2.31 -3.18
N MET A 168 10.07 -2.73 -1.95
CA MET A 168 8.79 -3.40 -1.75
C MET A 168 7.61 -2.44 -1.92
N LEU A 169 7.75 -1.18 -1.53
CA LEU A 169 6.73 -0.16 -1.80
C LEU A 169 6.47 -0.07 -3.31
N HIS A 170 7.52 0.06 -4.13
CA HIS A 170 7.37 0.06 -5.58
C HIS A 170 6.73 -1.24 -6.09
N THR A 171 7.23 -2.39 -5.65
CA THR A 171 6.76 -3.71 -6.12
C THR A 171 5.27 -3.93 -5.82
N VAL A 172 4.81 -3.56 -4.61
CA VAL A 172 3.40 -3.66 -4.22
C VAL A 172 2.52 -2.70 -5.01
N LEU A 173 2.97 -1.45 -5.19
CA LEU A 173 2.22 -0.46 -5.99
C LEU A 173 2.12 -0.89 -7.47
N ALA A 174 3.18 -1.47 -8.02
CA ALA A 174 3.18 -2.03 -9.37
C ALA A 174 2.18 -3.20 -9.49
N ALA A 175 2.13 -4.10 -8.50
CA ALA A 175 1.15 -5.18 -8.47
C ALA A 175 -0.30 -4.66 -8.41
N TYR A 176 -0.58 -3.65 -7.57
CA TYR A 176 -1.91 -3.02 -7.49
C TYR A 176 -2.31 -2.26 -8.76
N LYS A 177 -1.34 -1.67 -9.46
CA LYS A 177 -1.59 -1.04 -10.76
C LYS A 177 -1.89 -2.09 -11.82
N ALA A 178 -1.10 -3.16 -11.89
CA ALA A 178 -1.25 -4.23 -12.88
C ALA A 178 -2.57 -5.00 -12.72
N SER A 179 -3.05 -5.18 -11.49
CA SER A 179 -4.35 -5.82 -11.23
C SER A 179 -5.56 -4.89 -11.42
N GLY A 180 -5.35 -3.61 -11.72
CA GLY A 180 -6.41 -2.61 -11.85
C GLY A 180 -6.99 -2.11 -10.52
N LEU A 181 -6.47 -2.57 -9.37
CA LEU A 181 -6.99 -2.22 -8.05
C LEU A 181 -6.98 -0.71 -7.80
N GLN A 182 -5.94 0.00 -8.21
CA GLN A 182 -5.89 1.46 -8.02
C GLN A 182 -7.05 2.16 -8.75
N ALA A 183 -7.34 1.76 -9.98
CA ALA A 183 -8.44 2.33 -10.77
C ALA A 183 -9.79 1.98 -10.15
N LEU A 184 -9.99 0.72 -9.77
CA LEU A 184 -11.20 0.23 -9.11
C LEU A 184 -11.48 0.96 -7.79
N LEU A 185 -10.46 1.14 -6.93
CA LEU A 185 -10.61 1.89 -5.69
C LEU A 185 -10.90 3.37 -5.95
N SER A 186 -10.35 3.95 -7.02
CA SER A 186 -10.65 5.32 -7.41
C SER A 186 -12.13 5.48 -7.79
N GLU A 187 -12.67 4.51 -8.53
CA GLU A 187 -14.09 4.46 -8.89
C GLU A 187 -14.99 4.26 -7.65
N HIS A 188 -14.60 3.32 -6.76
CA HIS A 188 -15.34 2.99 -5.55
C HIS A 188 -15.42 4.18 -4.58
N PHE A 189 -14.28 4.84 -4.29
CA PHE A 189 -14.26 6.00 -3.40
C PHE A 189 -14.76 7.29 -4.06
N GLY A 190 -14.74 7.34 -5.40
CA GLY A 190 -14.99 8.55 -6.17
C GLY A 190 -13.85 9.57 -6.10
N GLU A 191 -12.68 9.18 -5.62
CA GLU A 191 -11.50 10.02 -5.43
C GLU A 191 -10.21 9.19 -5.47
N ARG A 192 -9.05 9.84 -5.59
CA ARG A 192 -7.75 9.15 -5.68
C ARG A 192 -7.48 8.39 -4.36
N PRO A 193 -7.30 7.05 -4.39
CA PRO A 193 -7.03 6.28 -3.20
C PRO A 193 -5.62 6.56 -2.67
N VAL A 194 -5.50 6.61 -1.35
CA VAL A 194 -4.25 6.80 -0.64
C VAL A 194 -3.91 5.56 0.19
N LEU A 195 -2.62 5.28 0.33
CA LEU A 195 -2.14 4.19 1.16
C LEU A 195 -1.55 4.77 2.45
N ALA A 196 -2.13 4.43 3.60
CA ALA A 196 -1.65 4.91 4.89
C ALA A 196 -0.32 4.23 5.25
N ALA A 197 0.76 5.03 5.34
CA ALA A 197 2.12 4.54 5.58
C ALA A 197 2.25 3.74 6.90
N ASN A 198 1.48 4.13 7.93
CA ASN A 198 1.45 3.47 9.23
C ASN A 198 0.51 2.24 9.29
N LYS A 199 -0.22 1.93 8.21
CA LYS A 199 -1.12 0.77 8.12
C LYS A 199 -0.70 -0.24 7.07
N ALA A 200 0.12 0.16 6.09
CA ALA A 200 0.69 -0.74 5.11
C ALA A 200 1.87 -1.52 5.71
N THR A 201 1.75 -2.85 5.77
CA THR A 201 2.75 -3.72 6.41
C THR A 201 3.05 -4.95 5.58
N LEU A 202 4.30 -5.40 5.65
CA LEU A 202 4.76 -6.71 5.19
C LEU A 202 4.78 -7.64 6.41
N ARG A 203 4.22 -8.85 6.30
CA ARG A 203 4.07 -9.76 7.44
C ARG A 203 4.55 -11.16 7.10
N ILE A 204 5.23 -11.78 8.05
CA ILE A 204 5.40 -13.23 8.14
C ILE A 204 4.66 -13.62 9.42
N VAL A 205 3.59 -14.39 9.31
CA VAL A 205 2.71 -14.70 10.45
C VAL A 205 2.98 -16.13 10.91
N PRO A 206 3.72 -16.33 12.02
CA PRO A 206 3.80 -17.63 12.68
C PRO A 206 2.42 -18.20 13.06
N PRO A 207 2.23 -19.53 13.06
CA PRO A 207 0.97 -20.16 13.45
C PRO A 207 0.48 -19.80 14.86
N ASP A 208 1.40 -19.44 15.75
CA ASP A 208 1.16 -19.09 17.16
C ASP A 208 1.04 -17.57 17.38
N THR A 209 0.94 -16.78 16.31
CA THR A 209 0.78 -15.32 16.45
C THR A 209 -0.55 -15.00 17.16
N PRO A 210 -0.53 -14.33 18.32
CA PRO A 210 -1.75 -14.00 19.04
C PRO A 210 -2.61 -13.05 18.20
N THR A 211 -3.90 -13.34 18.14
CA THR A 211 -4.91 -12.51 17.47
C THR A 211 -6.16 -12.40 18.32
N ALA A 212 -6.91 -11.32 18.14
CA ALA A 212 -8.18 -11.08 18.81
C ALA A 212 -9.19 -10.52 17.80
N TRP A 213 -10.47 -10.77 18.05
CA TRP A 213 -11.54 -10.14 17.30
C TRP A 213 -11.49 -8.62 17.49
N HIS A 214 -11.42 -7.88 16.39
CA HIS A 214 -11.42 -6.42 16.37
C HIS A 214 -11.92 -5.89 15.03
N GLN A 215 -12.23 -4.59 14.99
CA GLN A 215 -12.57 -3.87 13.78
C GLN A 215 -11.49 -2.83 13.48
N ASP A 216 -10.79 -3.02 12.37
CA ASP A 216 -9.87 -2.01 11.84
C ASP A 216 -10.64 -0.74 11.46
N GLY A 217 -10.08 0.42 11.77
CA GLY A 217 -10.68 1.71 11.42
C GLY A 217 -11.70 2.25 12.44
N SER A 218 -11.98 1.55 13.54
CA SER A 218 -12.88 2.05 14.61
C SER A 218 -12.48 3.43 15.15
N PHE A 219 -11.19 3.75 15.12
CA PHE A 219 -10.64 5.07 15.47
C PHE A 219 -11.08 6.21 14.53
N MET A 220 -11.66 5.90 13.37
CA MET A 220 -12.18 6.89 12.41
C MET A 220 -13.60 7.36 12.76
N GLY A 221 -14.17 6.86 13.87
CA GLY A 221 -15.47 7.28 14.41
C GLY A 221 -16.65 6.46 13.90
N ALA A 222 -17.81 6.71 14.50
CA ALA A 222 -19.10 6.16 14.07
C ALA A 222 -19.60 6.99 12.88
N GLY A 223 -19.16 6.64 11.68
CA GLY A 223 -19.49 7.38 10.47
C GLY A 223 -19.20 6.57 9.22
N ALA A 224 -19.40 7.21 8.08
CA ALA A 224 -19.21 6.57 6.79
C ALA A 224 -17.70 6.51 6.47
N ILE A 225 -17.05 5.42 6.89
CA ILE A 225 -15.61 5.18 6.70
C ILE A 225 -15.31 4.94 5.21
N LYS A 226 -14.45 5.77 4.63
CA LYS A 226 -13.93 5.61 3.26
C LYS A 226 -12.56 4.92 3.28
N ALA A 227 -12.55 3.65 3.65
CA ALA A 227 -11.32 2.87 3.69
C ALA A 227 -11.61 1.40 3.36
N VAL A 228 -10.63 0.75 2.74
CA VAL A 228 -10.66 -0.69 2.46
C VAL A 228 -9.33 -1.27 2.94
N ASN A 229 -9.40 -2.39 3.66
CA ASN A 229 -8.21 -3.18 3.98
C ASN A 229 -7.99 -4.21 2.86
N VAL A 230 -6.76 -4.32 2.38
CA VAL A 230 -6.38 -5.25 1.31
C VAL A 230 -5.34 -6.21 1.85
N TRP A 231 -5.70 -7.50 1.90
CA TRP A 231 -4.80 -8.57 2.31
C TRP A 231 -4.42 -9.41 1.09
N LEU A 232 -3.12 -9.51 0.82
CA LEU A 232 -2.58 -10.44 -0.17
C LEU A 232 -1.97 -11.64 0.55
N ALA A 233 -2.57 -12.81 0.35
CA ALA A 233 -1.98 -14.08 0.76
C ALA A 233 -0.91 -14.51 -0.25
N LEU A 234 0.27 -14.91 0.23
CA LEU A 234 1.48 -15.22 -0.56
C LEU A 234 2.05 -16.60 -0.21
#